data_AF-A0A1J3CZC4-F1
#
_entry.id   AF-A0A1J3CZC4-F1
#
_cell.length_a   1.000
_cell.length_b   1.000
_cell.length_c   1.000
_cell.angle_alpha   90.00
_cell.angle_beta   90.00
_cell.angle_gamma   90.00
#
_symmetry.space_group_name_H-M   'P 1'
#
loop_
_entity.id
_entity.type
_entity.pdbx_description
1 polymer ?
#
loop_
_entity_poly.entity_id
_entity_poly.type
_entity_poly.pdbx_seq_one_letter_code
_entity_poly.pdbx_strand_id
1 'polypeptide(L)'
;EIITSPSSDLRIDLPSPQVNNNPRWLRLVRNYLPEKRIRVGFLNIDEQDREIYEASGPLILKNVHVSLDPLPESVTWKSLFPEWIDEEVASCPKIPLPKPEGSDADVDVIVAKVPCDGWSENKGLRDVYRLQVNLAAANLAVKSGLRKVDPTVYVVFIGSCGPMHEIFKCDERVRRVEDYWVYKPNLSRL
;
A
#
# COMPACT_ATOMS: atom_id res chain seq x y z
N GLU A 1 -18.77 43.46 -59.70
CA GLU A 1 -18.84 43.22 -58.25
C GLU A 1 -18.59 41.74 -58.02
N ILE A 2 -17.51 41.38 -57.33
CA ILE A 2 -17.15 39.98 -57.04
C ILE A 2 -17.35 39.81 -55.54
N ILE A 3 -18.33 39.00 -55.16
CA ILE A 3 -18.66 38.71 -53.76
C ILE A 3 -17.69 37.62 -53.29
N THR A 4 -16.69 37.98 -52.49
CA THR A 4 -15.87 37.02 -51.74
C THR A 4 -16.52 36.75 -50.39
N SER A 5 -17.06 35.54 -50.20
CA SER A 5 -17.48 35.03 -48.90
C SER A 5 -16.25 34.56 -48.10
N PRO A 6 -16.08 34.97 -46.83
CA PRO A 6 -15.04 34.42 -45.99
C PRO A 6 -15.48 33.04 -45.46
N SER A 7 -14.72 32.00 -45.79
CA SER A 7 -14.83 30.69 -45.14
C SER A 7 -14.11 30.77 -43.81
N SER A 8 -14.84 30.91 -42.70
CA SER A 8 -14.26 30.76 -41.36
C SER A 8 -14.30 29.29 -40.97
N ASP A 9 -13.14 28.62 -41.07
CA ASP A 9 -12.92 27.32 -40.45
C ASP A 9 -12.99 27.47 -38.92
N LEU A 10 -14.13 27.09 -38.35
CA LEU A 10 -14.30 26.92 -36.92
C LEU A 10 -13.48 25.71 -36.47
N ARG A 11 -12.24 25.96 -36.05
CA ARG A 11 -11.45 25.00 -35.28
C ARG A 11 -12.07 24.88 -33.89
N ILE A 12 -12.91 23.87 -33.72
CA ILE A 12 -13.36 23.44 -32.41
C ILE A 12 -12.17 22.68 -31.81
N ASP A 13 -11.41 23.37 -30.94
CA ASP A 13 -10.42 22.72 -30.09
C ASP A 13 -11.16 21.82 -29.10
N LEU A 14 -11.36 20.56 -29.50
CA LEU A 14 -11.84 19.53 -28.59
C LEU A 14 -10.79 19.38 -27.49
N PRO A 15 -11.13 19.56 -26.19
CA PRO A 15 -10.16 19.37 -25.13
C PRO A 15 -9.56 17.97 -25.27
N SER A 16 -8.24 17.89 -25.19
CA SER A 16 -7.54 16.61 -25.23
C SER A 16 -8.16 15.68 -24.18
N PRO A 17 -8.42 14.40 -24.52
CA PRO A 17 -8.97 13.47 -23.56
C PRO A 17 -8.01 13.45 -22.36
N GLN A 18 -8.50 13.83 -21.19
CA GLN A 18 -7.79 13.70 -19.94
C GLN A 18 -7.51 12.21 -19.77
N VAL A 19 -6.32 11.75 -20.21
CA VAL A 19 -5.89 10.37 -20.00
C VAL A 19 -5.84 10.22 -18.50
N ASN A 20 -6.78 9.45 -17.98
CA ASN A 20 -6.91 9.22 -16.56
C ASN A 20 -5.73 8.34 -16.12
N ASN A 21 -4.58 8.98 -15.88
CA ASN A 21 -3.31 8.38 -15.44
C ASN A 21 -3.39 7.85 -14.00
N ASN A 22 -4.59 7.59 -13.49
CA ASN A 22 -4.77 7.05 -12.17
C ASN A 22 -4.07 5.69 -12.05
N PRO A 23 -3.29 5.49 -10.98
CA PRO A 23 -2.58 4.25 -10.77
C PRO A 23 -3.57 3.09 -10.65
N ARG A 24 -3.14 1.89 -11.07
CA ARG A 24 -4.02 0.73 -11.15
C ARG A 24 -4.69 0.37 -9.83
N TRP A 25 -3.97 0.48 -8.71
CA TRP A 25 -4.52 0.23 -7.38
C TRP A 25 -5.72 1.11 -7.08
N LEU A 26 -5.69 2.39 -7.49
CA LEU A 26 -6.77 3.34 -7.22
C LEU A 26 -8.04 2.92 -7.96
N ARG A 27 -7.90 2.45 -9.20
CA ARG A 27 -9.03 1.90 -9.98
C ARG A 27 -9.66 0.67 -9.32
N LEU A 28 -8.87 -0.15 -8.63
CA LEU A 28 -9.35 -1.37 -7.97
C LEU A 28 -10.09 -1.08 -6.66
N VAL A 29 -9.69 -0.06 -5.92
CA VAL A 29 -10.28 0.27 -4.62
C VAL A 29 -11.38 1.33 -4.69
N ARG A 30 -11.46 2.12 -5.78
CA ARG A 30 -12.34 3.29 -5.94
C ARG A 30 -13.78 3.09 -5.47
N ASN A 31 -14.40 1.97 -5.83
CA ASN A 31 -15.81 1.70 -5.51
C ASN A 31 -16.07 1.35 -4.04
N TYR A 32 -15.01 1.16 -3.25
CA TYR A 32 -15.08 0.83 -1.82
C TYR A 32 -14.67 2.01 -0.94
N LEU A 33 -14.18 3.09 -1.53
CA LEU A 33 -13.71 4.26 -0.80
C LEU A 33 -14.87 5.13 -0.32
N PRO A 34 -14.68 5.86 0.80
CA PRO A 34 -15.69 6.78 1.30
C PRO A 34 -15.88 7.97 0.35
N GLU A 35 -17.05 8.62 0.42
CA GLU A 35 -17.38 9.85 -0.31
C GLU A 35 -16.66 11.09 0.28
N LYS A 36 -15.34 11.01 0.43
CA LYS A 36 -14.47 12.10 0.90
C LYS A 36 -13.11 12.02 0.20
N ARG A 37 -12.32 13.09 0.31
CA ARG A 37 -10.91 13.05 -0.12
C ARG A 37 -10.12 12.09 0.77
N ILE A 38 -9.28 11.25 0.17
CA ILE A 38 -8.56 10.18 0.86
C ILE A 38 -7.08 10.53 1.07
N ARG A 39 -6.50 10.03 2.14
CA ARG A 39 -5.04 10.02 2.35
C ARG A 39 -4.48 8.64 2.02
N VAL A 40 -3.38 8.61 1.28
CA VAL A 40 -2.77 7.38 0.79
C VAL A 40 -1.40 7.22 1.43
N GLY A 41 -1.19 6.12 2.14
CA GLY A 41 0.11 5.73 2.70
C GLY A 41 0.84 4.80 1.73
N PHE A 42 2.01 5.18 1.25
CA PHE A 42 2.88 4.35 0.44
C PHE A 42 3.95 3.72 1.32
N LEU A 43 4.05 2.40 1.26
CA LEU A 43 4.98 1.62 2.07
C LEU A 43 5.86 0.76 1.16
N ASN A 44 7.17 0.81 1.40
CA ASN A 44 8.15 0.01 0.67
C ASN A 44 8.15 0.25 -0.85
N ILE A 45 7.90 1.49 -1.29
CA ILE A 45 7.95 1.88 -2.70
C ILE A 45 9.25 2.66 -2.97
N ASP A 46 10.02 2.16 -3.92
CA ASP A 46 11.27 2.78 -4.37
C ASP A 46 11.00 4.15 -4.99
N GLU A 47 11.95 5.09 -4.87
CA GLU A 47 11.75 6.46 -5.36
C GLU A 47 11.49 6.50 -6.87
N GLN A 48 12.12 5.61 -7.63
CA GLN A 48 11.96 5.49 -9.08
C GLN A 48 10.58 4.98 -9.48
N ASP A 49 9.88 4.29 -8.58
CA ASP A 49 8.55 3.72 -8.83
C ASP A 49 7.42 4.66 -8.38
N ARG A 50 7.74 5.77 -7.69
CA ARG A 50 6.73 6.68 -7.13
C ARG A 50 5.77 7.21 -8.19
N GLU A 51 6.27 7.62 -9.35
CA GLU A 51 5.44 8.16 -10.44
C GLU A 51 4.40 7.15 -10.96
N ILE A 52 4.66 5.84 -10.80
CA ILE A 52 3.77 4.76 -11.24
C ILE A 52 2.61 4.56 -10.25
N TYR A 53 2.88 4.75 -8.96
CA TYR A 53 1.94 4.40 -7.89
C TYR A 53 1.31 5.60 -7.21
N GLU A 54 1.92 6.78 -7.23
CA GLU A 54 1.33 7.97 -6.66
C GLU A 54 0.02 8.32 -7.38
N ALA A 55 -0.99 8.61 -6.58
CA ALA A 55 -2.27 9.05 -7.12
C ALA A 55 -2.35 10.58 -7.11
N SER A 56 -2.98 11.12 -8.13
CA SER A 56 -3.31 12.54 -8.25
C SER A 56 -4.79 12.71 -8.54
N GLY A 57 -5.29 13.94 -8.46
CA GLY A 57 -6.67 14.30 -8.78
C GLY A 57 -7.56 14.60 -7.56
N PRO A 58 -8.84 14.94 -7.80
CA PRO A 58 -9.70 15.56 -6.80
C PRO A 58 -10.04 14.66 -5.61
N LEU A 59 -9.97 13.33 -5.79
CA LEU A 59 -10.21 12.36 -4.72
C LEU A 59 -9.03 12.28 -3.73
N ILE A 60 -7.82 12.68 -4.13
CA ILE A 60 -6.62 12.53 -3.31
C ILE A 60 -6.41 13.78 -2.45
N LEU A 61 -6.30 13.60 -1.14
CA LEU A 61 -5.97 14.66 -0.18
C LEU A 61 -4.47 14.80 -0.01
N LYS A 62 -3.77 13.70 0.27
CA LYS A 62 -2.33 13.66 0.55
C LYS A 62 -1.76 12.28 0.21
N ASN A 63 -0.57 12.26 -0.38
CA ASN A 63 0.30 11.09 -0.48
C ASN A 63 1.30 11.14 0.67
N VAL A 64 1.39 10.08 1.46
CA VAL A 64 2.27 9.95 2.63
C VAL A 64 3.22 8.80 2.36
N HIS A 65 4.52 9.05 2.36
CA HIS A 65 5.54 8.00 2.21
C HIS A 65 6.01 7.55 3.58
N VAL A 66 5.91 6.26 3.84
CA VAL A 66 6.31 5.64 5.10
C VAL A 66 7.60 4.87 4.88
N SER A 67 8.69 5.40 5.44
CA SER A 67 10.01 4.78 5.36
C SER A 67 10.09 3.55 6.25
N LEU A 68 10.80 2.52 5.76
CA LEU A 68 11.16 1.33 6.51
C LEU A 68 12.66 1.36 6.80
N ASP A 69 13.03 1.21 8.06
CA ASP A 69 14.44 1.05 8.41
C ASP A 69 14.93 -0.33 7.94
N PRO A 70 16.19 -0.43 7.51
CA PRO A 70 16.79 -1.71 7.14
C PRO A 70 16.73 -2.73 8.28
N LEU A 71 16.54 -4.00 7.93
CA LEU A 71 16.63 -5.08 8.91
C LEU A 71 18.08 -5.24 9.40
N PRO A 72 18.32 -5.32 10.71
CA PRO A 72 19.62 -5.71 11.23
C PRO A 72 19.96 -7.13 10.78
N GLU A 73 21.23 -7.39 10.47
CA GLU A 73 21.70 -8.72 10.04
C GLU A 73 21.43 -9.82 11.08
N SER A 74 21.33 -9.45 12.36
CA SER A 74 20.98 -10.37 13.44
C SER A 74 19.53 -10.85 13.41
N VAL A 75 18.64 -10.16 12.68
CA VAL A 75 17.22 -10.52 12.56
C VAL A 75 17.05 -11.50 11.41
N THR A 76 17.03 -12.77 11.76
CA THR A 76 16.82 -13.89 10.82
C THR A 76 15.50 -14.61 11.14
N TRP A 77 15.05 -15.47 10.23
CA TRP A 77 13.88 -16.31 10.50
C TRP A 77 14.09 -17.18 11.75
N LYS A 78 15.29 -17.77 11.90
CA LYS A 78 15.64 -18.61 13.05
C LYS A 78 15.71 -17.83 14.36
N SER A 79 16.09 -16.55 14.34
CA SER A 79 16.06 -15.73 15.56
C SER A 79 14.64 -15.36 15.97
N LEU A 80 13.74 -15.14 15.00
CA LEU A 80 12.34 -14.79 15.27
C LEU A 80 11.48 -16.00 15.66
N PHE A 81 11.74 -17.15 15.01
CA PHE A 81 11.03 -18.40 15.19
C PHE A 81 12.02 -19.53 15.46
N PRO A 82 12.68 -19.54 16.65
CA PRO A 82 13.58 -20.62 17.03
C PRO A 82 12.80 -21.90 17.35
N GLU A 83 13.49 -23.05 17.34
CA GLU A 83 12.88 -24.33 17.70
C GLU A 83 12.47 -24.38 19.19
N TRP A 84 13.24 -23.72 20.05
CA TRP A 84 13.01 -23.62 21.48
C TRP A 84 13.33 -22.19 21.96
N ILE A 85 12.53 -21.69 22.90
CA ILE A 85 12.74 -20.40 23.57
C ILE A 85 13.06 -20.68 25.03
N ASP A 86 14.25 -20.26 25.46
CA ASP A 86 14.60 -20.20 26.89
C ASP A 86 14.12 -18.87 27.44
N GLU A 87 13.01 -18.88 28.19
CA GLU A 87 12.39 -17.66 28.71
C GLU A 87 13.28 -16.86 29.67
N GLU A 88 14.31 -17.48 30.27
CA GLU A 88 15.20 -16.79 31.23
C GLU A 88 16.38 -16.09 30.54
N VAL A 89 16.83 -16.57 29.38
CA VAL A 89 18.09 -16.13 28.75
C VAL A 89 17.90 -15.57 27.33
N ALA A 90 16.80 -15.91 26.65
CA ALA A 90 16.59 -15.51 25.27
C ALA A 90 16.30 -14.00 25.14
N SER A 91 16.97 -13.35 24.20
CA SER A 91 16.66 -11.98 23.79
C SER A 91 15.61 -12.00 22.68
N CYS A 92 14.55 -11.21 22.82
CA CYS A 92 13.54 -11.04 21.79
C CYS A 92 14.05 -10.11 20.68
N PRO A 93 14.33 -10.60 19.46
CA PRO A 93 14.77 -9.75 18.37
C PRO A 93 13.67 -8.75 18.00
N LYS A 94 14.06 -7.51 17.76
CA LYS A 94 13.13 -6.44 17.38
C LYS A 94 13.14 -6.25 15.88
N ILE A 95 11.96 -6.39 15.27
CA ILE A 95 11.74 -5.95 13.89
C ILE A 95 11.53 -4.43 13.93
N PRO A 96 12.35 -3.62 13.23
CA PRO A 96 12.11 -2.20 13.13
C PRO A 96 10.84 -1.96 12.32
N LEU A 97 9.80 -1.46 12.99
CA LEU A 97 8.56 -1.05 12.37
C LEU A 97 8.50 0.47 12.30
N PRO A 98 7.90 1.04 11.24
CA PRO A 98 7.73 2.47 11.15
C PRO A 98 6.86 2.93 12.32
N LYS A 99 7.21 4.09 12.87
CA LYS A 99 6.41 4.79 13.87
C LYS A 99 5.76 6.00 13.19
N PRO A 100 4.68 5.78 12.41
CA PRO A 100 3.99 6.89 11.79
C PRO A 100 3.37 7.75 12.91
N GLU A 101 3.77 9.01 12.96
CA GLU A 101 3.28 10.00 13.92
C GLU A 101 2.54 11.14 13.21
N GLY A 102 1.81 11.95 13.98
CA GLY A 102 1.10 13.11 13.43
C GLY A 102 0.12 12.74 12.31
N SER A 103 0.18 13.46 11.18
CA SER A 103 -0.70 13.25 10.03
C SER A 103 -0.41 11.98 9.24
N ASP A 104 0.79 11.42 9.40
CA ASP A 104 1.27 10.34 8.54
C ASP A 104 0.75 8.97 8.99
N ALA A 105 0.29 8.90 10.24
CA ALA A 105 -0.39 7.75 10.81
C ALA A 105 -1.88 7.70 10.49
N ASP A 106 -2.45 8.67 9.77
CA ASP A 106 -3.88 8.75 9.51
C ASP A 106 -4.14 8.67 8.00
N VAL A 107 -4.13 7.44 7.48
CA VAL A 107 -4.35 7.13 6.06
C VAL A 107 -5.62 6.32 5.85
N ASP A 108 -6.28 6.51 4.70
CA ASP A 108 -7.50 5.79 4.31
C ASP A 108 -7.19 4.57 3.44
N VAL A 109 -6.11 4.63 2.68
CA VAL A 109 -5.60 3.52 1.86
C VAL A 109 -4.11 3.38 2.08
N ILE A 110 -3.64 2.15 2.27
CA ILE A 110 -2.22 1.80 2.34
C ILE A 110 -1.88 1.05 1.05
N VAL A 111 -0.82 1.46 0.36
CA VAL A 111 -0.30 0.80 -0.83
C VAL A 111 1.10 0.31 -0.51
N ALA A 112 1.27 -1.01 -0.43
CA ALA A 112 2.51 -1.65 -0.02
C ALA A 112 3.07 -2.53 -1.15
N LYS A 113 4.31 -2.27 -1.58
CA LYS A 113 5.02 -3.16 -2.51
C LYS A 113 5.71 -4.26 -1.72
N VAL A 114 5.32 -5.51 -1.98
CA VAL A 114 5.82 -6.67 -1.24
C VAL A 114 7.07 -7.21 -1.96
N PRO A 115 8.20 -7.37 -1.26
CA PRO A 115 9.38 -8.00 -1.85
C PRO A 115 9.06 -9.45 -2.26
N CYS A 116 9.53 -9.86 -3.43
CA CYS A 116 9.23 -11.17 -3.98
C CYS A 116 10.41 -11.66 -4.84
N ASP A 117 11.34 -12.36 -4.19
CA ASP A 117 12.51 -12.93 -4.87
C ASP A 117 12.36 -14.44 -5.14
N GLY A 118 11.12 -14.90 -5.32
CA GLY A 118 10.75 -16.30 -5.50
C GLY A 118 10.54 -17.09 -4.20
N TRP A 119 10.31 -18.39 -4.33
CA TRP A 119 10.09 -19.31 -3.21
C TRP A 119 11.31 -20.21 -3.01
N SER A 120 11.92 -20.19 -1.82
CA SER A 120 13.04 -21.05 -1.44
C SER A 120 13.02 -21.30 0.07
N GLU A 121 13.98 -22.05 0.61
CA GLU A 121 14.04 -22.39 2.05
C GLU A 121 13.99 -21.17 2.98
N ASN A 122 14.60 -20.04 2.57
CA ASN A 122 14.65 -18.79 3.35
C ASN A 122 13.82 -17.65 2.72
N LYS A 123 13.04 -17.94 1.68
CA LYS A 123 12.23 -16.96 0.95
C LYS A 123 10.75 -17.34 0.97
N GLY A 124 9.88 -16.41 0.58
CA GLY A 124 8.45 -16.65 0.60
C GLY A 124 7.86 -16.63 2.00
N LEU A 125 7.56 -17.79 2.60
CA LEU A 125 6.97 -17.84 3.96
C LEU A 125 7.98 -17.45 5.05
N ARG A 126 9.27 -17.76 4.86
CA ARG A 126 10.33 -17.50 5.83
C ARG A 126 11.12 -16.20 5.58
N ASP A 127 10.60 -15.36 4.69
CA ASP A 127 11.22 -14.11 4.32
C ASP A 127 10.95 -13.03 5.38
N VAL A 128 12.00 -12.62 6.10
CA VAL A 128 11.93 -11.64 7.18
C VAL A 128 11.61 -10.24 6.65
N TYR A 129 12.07 -9.88 5.45
CA TYR A 129 11.79 -8.57 4.87
C TYR A 129 10.35 -8.48 4.41
N ARG A 130 9.83 -9.55 3.80
CA ARG A 130 8.39 -9.69 3.53
C ARG A 130 7.57 -9.59 4.82
N LEU A 131 8.01 -10.23 5.89
CA LEU A 131 7.35 -10.13 7.21
C LEU A 131 7.34 -8.69 7.73
N GLN A 132 8.48 -7.98 7.68
CA GLN A 132 8.58 -6.58 8.10
C GLN A 132 7.58 -5.69 7.36
N VAL A 133 7.51 -5.81 6.02
CA VAL A 133 6.57 -5.01 5.20
C VAL A 133 5.11 -5.29 5.59
N ASN A 134 4.75 -6.56 5.80
CA ASN A 134 3.39 -6.92 6.19
C ASN A 134 3.05 -6.42 7.61
N LEU A 135 3.95 -6.56 8.58
CA LEU A 135 3.77 -6.03 9.94
C LEU A 135 3.69 -4.50 9.95
N ALA A 136 4.49 -3.83 9.12
CA ALA A 136 4.46 -2.38 8.98
C ALA A 136 3.13 -1.89 8.38
N ALA A 137 2.61 -2.59 7.37
CA ALA A 137 1.29 -2.30 6.80
C ALA A 137 0.18 -2.50 7.83
N ALA A 138 0.24 -3.58 8.61
CA ALA A 138 -0.72 -3.85 9.68
C ALA A 138 -0.66 -2.79 10.79
N ASN A 139 0.55 -2.45 11.27
CA ASN A 139 0.75 -1.42 12.28
C ASN A 139 0.21 -0.06 11.81
N LEU A 140 0.50 0.34 10.56
CA LEU A 140 -0.04 1.57 9.98
C LEU A 140 -1.57 1.54 9.87
N ALA A 141 -2.16 0.41 9.48
CA ALA A 141 -3.61 0.24 9.38
C ALA A 141 -4.29 0.41 10.74
N VAL A 142 -3.78 -0.26 11.78
CA VAL A 142 -4.30 -0.17 13.15
C VAL A 142 -4.16 1.26 13.67
N LYS A 143 -2.99 1.87 13.54
CA LYS A 143 -2.75 3.26 13.99
C LYS A 143 -3.65 4.27 13.27
N SER A 144 -3.94 4.04 11.99
CA SER A 144 -4.88 4.87 11.21
C SER A 144 -6.31 4.69 11.69
N GLY A 145 -6.76 3.46 11.91
CA GLY A 145 -8.12 3.18 12.38
C GLY A 145 -8.42 3.77 13.75
N LEU A 146 -7.46 3.73 14.68
CA LEU A 146 -7.60 4.29 16.04
C LEU A 146 -7.86 5.81 16.05
N ARG A 147 -7.56 6.52 14.95
CA ARG A 147 -7.73 7.97 14.84
C ARG A 147 -9.05 8.37 14.19
N LYS A 148 -9.88 7.40 13.77
CA LYS A 148 -11.09 7.63 12.98
C LYS A 148 -12.34 7.22 13.73
N VAL A 149 -13.45 7.89 13.39
CA VAL A 149 -14.80 7.51 13.85
C VAL A 149 -15.25 6.23 13.16
N ASP A 150 -15.05 6.13 11.83
CA ASP A 150 -15.13 4.87 11.09
C ASP A 150 -13.72 4.30 10.90
N PRO A 151 -13.37 3.19 11.57
CA PRO A 151 -12.03 2.62 11.54
C PRO A 151 -11.70 1.90 10.23
N THR A 152 -12.47 2.09 9.15
CA THR A 152 -12.17 1.45 7.87
C THR A 152 -10.88 2.00 7.24
N VAL A 153 -9.95 1.08 6.94
CA VAL A 153 -8.72 1.31 6.18
C VAL A 153 -8.60 0.22 5.14
N TYR A 154 -8.27 0.56 3.89
CA TYR A 154 -7.98 -0.43 2.85
C TYR A 154 -6.47 -0.62 2.72
N VAL A 155 -6.04 -1.86 2.47
CA VAL A 155 -4.63 -2.18 2.23
C VAL A 155 -4.52 -2.83 0.85
N VAL A 156 -3.66 -2.29 0.00
CA VAL A 156 -3.36 -2.79 -1.32
C VAL A 156 -1.92 -3.28 -1.37
N PHE A 157 -1.74 -4.58 -1.57
CA PHE A 157 -0.44 -5.19 -1.79
C PHE A 157 -0.14 -5.30 -3.28
N ILE A 158 1.08 -4.92 -3.66
CA ILE A 158 1.60 -5.02 -5.02
C ILE A 158 2.72 -6.05 -5.01
N GLY A 159 2.63 -7.05 -5.88
CA GLY A 159 3.63 -8.09 -6.06
C GLY A 159 3.01 -9.48 -6.19
N SER A 160 3.69 -10.35 -6.93
CA SER A 160 3.21 -11.70 -7.26
C SER A 160 3.14 -12.63 -6.04
N CYS A 161 4.02 -12.44 -5.04
CA CYS A 161 3.99 -13.19 -3.79
C CYS A 161 2.76 -12.86 -2.90
N GLY A 162 2.12 -11.70 -3.09
CA GLY A 162 1.01 -11.23 -2.24
C GLY A 162 1.37 -11.05 -0.76
N PRO A 163 0.39 -10.68 0.09
CA PRO A 163 0.63 -10.52 1.53
C PRO A 163 0.81 -11.85 2.25
N MET A 164 1.27 -11.79 3.50
CA MET A 164 1.27 -12.93 4.40
C MET A 164 -0.14 -13.16 4.93
N HIS A 165 -0.74 -14.30 4.61
CA HIS A 165 -2.14 -14.60 4.94
C HIS A 165 -2.37 -14.82 6.44
N GLU A 166 -1.31 -15.09 7.19
CA GLU A 166 -1.30 -15.18 8.65
C GLU A 166 -1.62 -13.82 9.30
N ILE A 167 -1.27 -12.72 8.63
CA ILE A 167 -1.56 -11.35 9.06
C ILE A 167 -2.81 -10.84 8.33
N PHE A 168 -2.86 -10.97 7.00
CA PHE A 168 -3.96 -10.51 6.15
C PHE A 168 -4.79 -11.69 5.63
N LYS A 169 -5.80 -12.07 6.42
CA LYS A 169 -6.57 -13.28 6.20
C LYS A 169 -7.36 -13.25 4.89
N CYS A 170 -7.48 -14.41 4.24
CA CYS A 170 -8.10 -14.54 2.92
C CYS A 170 -9.58 -14.09 2.86
N ASP A 171 -10.31 -14.18 3.97
CA ASP A 171 -11.71 -13.74 4.12
C ASP A 171 -11.85 -12.21 4.13
N GLU A 172 -10.78 -11.49 4.44
CA GLU A 172 -10.72 -10.03 4.46
C GLU A 172 -10.27 -9.44 3.10
N ARG A 173 -10.00 -10.30 2.11
CA ARG A 173 -9.64 -9.90 0.74
C ARG A 173 -10.88 -9.48 -0.03
N VAL A 174 -10.88 -8.23 -0.49
CA VAL A 174 -11.97 -7.62 -1.28
C VAL A 174 -11.82 -7.94 -2.76
N ARG A 175 -10.59 -7.85 -3.28
CA ARG A 175 -10.35 -8.01 -4.72
C ARG A 175 -8.91 -8.45 -4.99
N ARG A 176 -8.72 -9.27 -6.02
CA ARG A 176 -7.40 -9.54 -6.60
C ARG A 176 -7.46 -9.38 -8.10
N VAL A 177 -6.49 -8.67 -8.68
CA VAL A 177 -6.28 -8.59 -10.13
C VAL A 177 -4.77 -8.66 -10.39
N GLU A 178 -4.33 -9.74 -11.04
CA GLU A 178 -2.90 -10.04 -11.25
C GLU A 178 -2.11 -9.94 -9.93
N ASP A 179 -1.14 -9.04 -9.87
CA ASP A 179 -0.24 -8.80 -8.74
C ASP A 179 -0.76 -7.76 -7.75
N TYR A 180 -2.02 -7.31 -7.90
CA TYR A 180 -2.65 -6.37 -6.99
C TYR A 180 -3.67 -7.08 -6.10
N TRP A 181 -3.52 -6.90 -4.80
CA TRP A 181 -4.35 -7.53 -3.79
C TRP A 181 -4.94 -6.49 -2.86
N VAL A 182 -6.27 -6.33 -2.88
CA VAL A 182 -7.00 -5.34 -2.09
C VAL A 182 -7.66 -6.04 -0.90
N TYR A 183 -7.38 -5.53 0.29
CA TYR A 183 -7.90 -6.02 1.57
C TYR A 183 -8.66 -4.92 2.30
N LYS A 184 -9.70 -5.33 3.03
CA LYS A 184 -10.38 -4.54 4.05
C LYS A 184 -10.17 -5.29 5.38
N PRO A 185 -9.02 -5.11 6.04
CA PRO A 185 -8.70 -5.86 7.24
C PRO A 185 -9.64 -5.54 8.40
N ASN A 186 -9.85 -6.52 9.28
CA ASN A 186 -10.47 -6.28 10.57
C ASN A 186 -9.42 -5.79 11.56
N LEU A 187 -9.43 -4.49 11.86
CA LEU A 187 -8.39 -3.86 12.68
C LEU A 187 -8.31 -4.39 14.12
N SER A 188 -9.37 -5.00 14.66
CA SER A 188 -9.35 -5.62 15.99
C SER A 188 -8.73 -7.01 16.00
N ARG A 189 -8.52 -7.61 14.82
CA ARG A 189 -7.92 -8.95 14.64
C ARG A 189 -6.49 -8.88 14.09
N LEU A 190 -6.03 -7.67 13.73
CA LEU A 190 -4.64 -7.38 13.35
C LEU A 190 -3.74 -7.21 14.58
#